data_AF-A0A514ZAM6-F1
#
_entry.id   AF-A0A514ZAM6-F1
#
_cell.length_a   1.000
_cell.length_b   1.000
_cell.length_c   1.000
_cell.angle_alpha   90.00
_cell.angle_beta   90.00
_cell.angle_gamma   90.00
#
_symmetry.space_group_name_H-M   'P 1'
#
loop_
_entity.id
_entity.type
_entity.pdbx_description
1 polymer ?
#
loop_
_entity_poly.entity_id
_entity_poly.type
_entity_poly.pdbx_seq_one_letter_code
_entity_poly.pdbx_strand_id
1 'polypeptide(L)'
;MSNKNKKNNNQKQIGEKTLKLQDLKDFTVGEIVEQSKRVDQENQDNESVLDKYIRQHRSEIEEAKSKNLDEFIQNEREKLSPSEEKEESEEKNVTDELTENPVSTDKEELLSMTITKRKKQK
;
A
#
# COMPACT_ATOMS: atom_id res chain seq x y z
N MET A 1 -2.68 -39.41 45.54
CA MET A 1 -2.39 -39.57 44.09
C MET A 1 -2.21 -38.19 43.49
N SER A 2 -1.08 -37.90 42.84
CA SER A 2 -0.80 -36.57 42.29
C SER A 2 -0.89 -36.63 40.76
N ASN A 3 -1.91 -35.97 40.20
CA ASN A 3 -2.13 -35.86 38.76
C ASN A 3 -1.17 -34.82 38.16
N LYS A 4 -0.20 -35.28 37.36
CA LYS A 4 0.65 -34.41 36.54
C LYS A 4 -0.01 -34.20 35.18
N ASN A 5 -0.74 -33.09 35.03
CA ASN A 5 -1.16 -32.61 33.71
C ASN A 5 0.05 -31.99 32.99
N LYS A 6 0.72 -32.77 32.12
CA LYS A 6 1.66 -32.24 31.13
C LYS A 6 0.87 -31.44 30.10
N LYS A 7 0.88 -30.11 30.20
CA LYS A 7 0.47 -29.23 29.10
C LYS A 7 1.57 -29.27 28.03
N ASN A 8 1.31 -29.93 26.92
CA ASN A 8 2.17 -29.89 25.75
C ASN A 8 2.03 -28.51 25.09
N ASN A 9 2.97 -27.60 25.38
CA ASN A 9 3.02 -26.27 24.77
C ASN A 9 3.56 -26.37 23.33
N ASN A 10 2.74 -26.90 22.41
CA ASN A 10 2.97 -26.68 20.98
C ASN A 10 2.39 -25.30 20.63
N GLN A 11 3.06 -24.23 21.08
CA GLN A 11 2.81 -22.91 20.51
C GLN A 11 3.28 -22.97 19.07
N LYS A 12 2.33 -22.83 18.13
CA LYS A 12 2.67 -22.59 16.72
C LYS A 12 3.58 -21.37 16.72
N GLN A 13 4.76 -21.49 16.12
CA GLN A 13 5.64 -20.34 15.89
C GLN A 13 4.84 -19.37 15.00
N ILE A 14 4.43 -18.25 15.56
CA ILE A 14 3.71 -17.20 14.84
C ILE A 14 4.79 -16.29 14.25
N GLY A 15 4.94 -16.30 12.93
CA GLY A 15 5.87 -15.45 12.22
C GLY A 15 6.36 -16.04 10.91
N GLU A 16 6.91 -15.19 10.06
CA GLU A 16 7.57 -15.55 8.80
C GLU A 16 8.89 -16.26 9.08
N LYS A 17 9.21 -17.28 8.29
CA LYS A 17 10.50 -17.96 8.31
C LYS A 17 11.56 -17.02 7.74
N THR A 18 12.72 -16.93 8.39
CA THR A 18 13.84 -16.10 7.94
C THR A 18 15.13 -16.90 7.95
N LEU A 19 16.02 -16.62 7.00
CA LEU A 19 17.36 -17.19 6.97
C LEU A 19 18.25 -16.46 7.97
N LYS A 20 18.94 -17.21 8.85
CA LYS A 20 19.88 -16.62 9.80
C LYS A 20 21.25 -16.48 9.16
N LEU A 21 21.92 -15.35 9.41
CA LEU A 21 23.28 -15.09 8.94
C LEU A 21 24.30 -16.16 9.37
N GLN A 22 24.08 -16.84 10.49
CA GLN A 22 24.94 -17.93 10.95
C GLN A 22 24.87 -19.13 10.01
N ASP A 23 23.67 -19.44 9.51
CA ASP A 23 23.45 -20.57 8.62
C ASP A 23 24.05 -20.28 7.24
N LEU A 24 24.08 -19.01 6.82
CA LEU A 24 24.60 -18.57 5.51
C LEU A 24 26.13 -18.64 5.37
N LYS A 25 26.88 -18.86 6.45
CA LYS A 25 28.36 -18.83 6.43
C LYS A 25 28.98 -19.92 5.57
N ASP A 26 28.30 -21.06 5.47
CA ASP A 26 28.79 -22.23 4.73
C ASP A 26 28.21 -22.30 3.31
N PHE A 27 27.31 -21.37 2.94
CA PHE A 27 26.68 -21.35 1.63
C PHE A 27 27.43 -20.47 0.63
N THR A 28 27.41 -20.89 -0.62
CA THR A 28 27.80 -20.04 -1.75
C THR A 28 26.72 -19.00 -2.06
N VAL A 29 27.09 -17.90 -2.71
CA VAL A 29 26.13 -16.84 -3.10
C VAL A 29 24.96 -17.41 -3.91
N GLY A 30 25.22 -18.37 -4.80
CA GLY A 30 24.18 -19.03 -5.60
C GLY A 30 23.17 -19.79 -4.74
N GLU A 31 23.65 -20.56 -3.76
CA GLU A 31 22.79 -21.31 -2.85
C GLU A 31 22.02 -20.38 -1.91
N ILE A 32 22.61 -19.26 -1.46
CA ILE A 32 21.91 -18.25 -0.65
C ILE A 32 20.70 -17.71 -1.39
N VAL A 33 20.86 -17.38 -2.68
CA VAL A 33 19.76 -16.87 -3.51
C VAL A 33 18.67 -17.93 -3.68
N GLU A 34 19.04 -19.19 -3.92
CA GLU A 34 18.07 -20.28 -4.05
C GLU A 34 17.30 -20.51 -2.73
N GLN A 35 18.01 -20.55 -1.60
CA GLN A 35 17.39 -20.73 -0.29
C GLN A 35 16.50 -19.54 0.09
N SER A 36 16.90 -18.31 -0.27
CA SER A 36 16.06 -17.12 -0.04
C SER A 36 14.74 -17.27 -0.78
N LYS A 37 14.79 -17.57 -2.09
CA LYS A 37 13.58 -17.77 -2.89
C LYS A 37 12.69 -18.88 -2.34
N ARG A 38 13.29 -19.99 -1.87
CA ARG A 38 12.54 -21.09 -1.24
C ARG A 38 11.84 -20.63 0.04
N VAL A 39 12.53 -19.89 0.91
CA VAL A 39 11.96 -19.38 2.16
C VAL A 39 10.85 -18.35 1.88
N ASP A 40 11.05 -17.46 0.91
CA ASP A 40 10.05 -16.48 0.51
C ASP A 40 8.78 -17.17 -0.01
N GLN A 41 8.92 -18.21 -0.84
CA GLN A 41 7.80 -18.99 -1.34
C GLN A 41 7.08 -19.73 -0.20
N GLU A 42 7.81 -20.39 0.69
CA GLU A 42 7.24 -21.09 1.84
C GLU A 42 6.47 -20.13 2.76
N ASN A 43 6.94 -18.90 2.92
CA ASN A 43 6.24 -17.87 3.68
C ASN A 43 4.94 -17.45 2.99
N GLN A 44 4.97 -17.21 1.67
CA GLN A 44 3.77 -16.85 0.91
C GLN A 44 2.71 -17.96 0.93
N ASP A 45 3.13 -19.22 0.87
CA ASP A 45 2.24 -20.36 0.88
C ASP A 45 1.59 -20.56 2.26
N ASN A 46 2.36 -20.39 3.34
CA ASN A 46 1.90 -20.58 4.72
C ASN A 46 1.26 -19.35 5.36
N GLU A 47 1.25 -18.21 4.67
CA GLU A 47 0.64 -16.97 5.17
C GLU A 47 -0.88 -17.10 5.37
N SER A 48 -1.37 -16.51 6.46
CA SER A 48 -2.80 -16.45 6.78
C SER A 48 -3.59 -15.70 5.71
N VAL A 49 -4.84 -16.11 5.47
CA VAL A 49 -5.75 -15.41 4.55
C VAL A 49 -5.92 -13.93 4.95
N LEU A 50 -5.94 -13.62 6.24
CA LEU A 50 -6.05 -12.24 6.73
C LEU A 50 -4.78 -11.43 6.40
N ASP A 51 -3.62 -12.02 6.60
CA ASP A 51 -2.34 -11.33 6.35
C ASP A 51 -2.17 -11.08 4.84
N LYS A 52 -2.54 -12.05 4.00
CA LYS A 52 -2.63 -11.90 2.53
C LYS A 52 -3.50 -10.72 2.14
N TYR A 53 -4.70 -10.63 2.73
CA TYR A 53 -5.65 -9.55 2.47
C TYR A 53 -5.09 -8.19 2.88
N ILE A 54 -4.49 -8.09 4.07
CA ILE A 54 -3.89 -6.85 4.57
C ILE A 54 -2.75 -6.40 3.65
N ARG A 55 -1.86 -7.31 3.25
CA ARG A 55 -0.74 -7.01 2.34
C ARG A 55 -1.25 -6.54 0.98
N GLN A 56 -2.19 -7.26 0.38
CA GLN A 56 -2.77 -6.91 -0.91
C GLN A 56 -3.38 -5.50 -0.89
N HIS A 57 -4.25 -5.21 0.08
CA HIS A 57 -4.89 -3.90 0.15
C HIS A 57 -3.91 -2.77 0.45
N ARG A 58 -2.86 -3.03 1.24
CA ARG A 58 -1.80 -2.04 1.45
C ARG A 58 -1.12 -1.67 0.13
N SER A 59 -0.79 -2.66 -0.70
CA SER A 59 -0.21 -2.46 -2.02
C SER A 59 -1.18 -1.73 -2.96
N GLU A 60 -2.44 -2.12 -3.02
CA GLU A 60 -3.46 -1.45 -3.85
C GLU A 60 -3.63 0.02 -3.49
N ILE A 61 -3.66 0.33 -2.19
CA ILE A 61 -3.77 1.71 -1.68
C ILE A 61 -2.54 2.53 -2.06
N GLU A 62 -1.35 1.95 -1.95
CA GLU A 62 -0.10 2.64 -2.27
C GLU A 62 0.03 2.90 -3.78
N GLU A 63 -0.30 1.90 -4.60
CA GLU A 63 -0.32 2.03 -6.06
C GLU A 63 -1.35 3.09 -6.50
N ALA A 64 -2.55 3.11 -5.90
CA ALA A 64 -3.56 4.12 -6.20
C ALA A 64 -3.11 5.55 -5.83
N LYS A 65 -2.24 5.71 -4.82
CA LYS A 65 -1.68 7.02 -4.46
C LYS A 65 -0.68 7.53 -5.49
N SER A 66 0.12 6.64 -6.10
CA SER A 66 1.16 7.04 -7.04
C SER A 66 0.67 7.12 -8.49
N LYS A 67 -0.33 6.31 -8.89
CA LYS A 67 -0.83 6.23 -10.29
C LYS A 67 -1.07 7.57 -10.96
N ASN A 68 -1.84 8.46 -10.33
CA ASN A 68 -2.19 9.76 -10.92
C ASN A 68 -0.96 10.67 -11.07
N LEU A 69 0.00 10.57 -10.13
CA LEU A 69 1.24 11.34 -10.19
C LEU A 69 2.17 10.77 -11.26
N ASP A 70 2.29 9.46 -11.35
CA ASP A 70 3.10 8.77 -12.35
C ASP A 70 2.58 9.06 -13.76
N GLU A 71 1.26 9.04 -13.96
CA GLU A 71 0.60 9.41 -15.22
C GLU A 71 0.84 10.88 -15.57
N PHE A 72 0.69 11.79 -14.61
CA PHE A 72 1.00 13.21 -14.82
C PHE A 72 2.46 13.43 -15.22
N ILE A 73 3.40 12.81 -14.51
CA ILE A 73 4.84 12.93 -14.80
C ILE A 73 5.16 12.37 -16.18
N GLN A 74 4.55 11.25 -16.59
CA GLN A 74 4.73 10.68 -17.93
C GLN A 74 4.22 11.63 -19.01
N ASN A 75 3.00 12.16 -18.85
CA ASN A 75 2.42 13.12 -19.79
C ASN A 75 3.28 14.39 -19.93
N GLU A 76 3.80 14.94 -18.83
CA GLU A 76 4.68 16.10 -18.88
C GLU A 76 6.04 15.79 -19.53
N ARG A 77 6.58 14.58 -19.32
CA ARG A 77 7.81 14.15 -20.02
C ARG A 77 7.61 13.98 -21.51
N GLU A 78 6.47 13.47 -21.94
CA GLU A 78 6.13 13.36 -23.37
C GLU A 78 6.02 14.74 -24.03
N LYS A 79 5.41 15.72 -23.36
CA LYS A 79 5.35 17.11 -23.84
C LYS A 79 6.72 17.79 -23.95
N LEU A 80 7.67 17.42 -23.08
CA LEU A 80 9.03 17.96 -23.05
C LEU A 80 10.02 17.16 -23.90
N SER A 81 9.64 15.98 -24.39
CA SER A 81 10.44 15.22 -25.33
C SER A 81 10.48 15.99 -26.65
N PRO A 82 11.65 16.37 -27.17
CA PRO A 82 11.73 16.94 -28.51
C PRO A 82 11.32 15.85 -29.50
N SER A 83 10.05 15.91 -29.93
CA SER A 83 9.67 15.30 -31.19
C SER A 83 10.52 15.97 -32.26
N GLU A 84 11.37 15.20 -32.92
CA GLU A 84 11.81 15.54 -34.26
C GLU A 84 10.55 15.86 -35.08
N GLU A 85 10.49 17.11 -35.54
CA GLU A 85 9.61 17.68 -36.57
C GLU A 85 8.11 17.40 -36.46
N LYS A 86 7.38 18.39 -35.91
CA LYS A 86 6.37 19.13 -36.68
C LYS A 86 6.07 20.47 -36.03
N GLU A 87 6.49 21.53 -36.72
CA GLU A 87 6.01 22.88 -36.52
C GLU A 87 4.48 22.91 -36.57
N GLU A 88 3.83 23.46 -35.55
CA GLU A 88 2.82 24.49 -35.77
C GLU A 88 2.70 25.34 -34.50
N SER A 89 3.17 26.57 -34.65
CA SER A 89 2.96 27.69 -33.75
C SER A 89 1.48 27.97 -33.54
N GLU A 90 1.03 28.09 -32.29
CA GLU A 90 0.04 29.11 -31.93
C GLU A 90 0.36 29.66 -30.54
N GLU A 91 1.13 30.75 -30.53
CA GLU A 91 1.07 31.76 -29.47
C GLU A 91 -0.35 32.36 -29.43
N LYS A 92 -1.10 32.15 -28.34
CA LYS A 92 -2.21 33.04 -27.99
C LYS A 92 -2.19 33.38 -26.50
N ASN A 93 -1.61 34.56 -26.28
CA ASN A 93 -1.98 35.62 -25.35
C ASN A 93 -2.19 35.31 -23.85
N VAL A 94 -1.26 35.90 -23.10
CA VAL A 94 -1.40 36.40 -21.73
C VAL A 94 -2.60 37.37 -21.63
N THR A 95 -3.08 37.51 -20.39
CA THR A 95 -4.07 38.47 -19.84
C THR A 95 -5.53 38.05 -19.93
N ASP A 96 -6.04 37.49 -18.83
CA ASP A 96 -7.22 38.09 -18.21
C ASP A 96 -7.01 38.16 -16.69
N GLU A 97 -7.15 39.40 -16.21
CA GLU A 97 -7.03 39.85 -14.83
C GLU A 97 -8.40 39.65 -14.13
N LEU A 98 -8.38 39.67 -12.78
CA LEU A 98 -9.52 39.90 -11.87
C LEU A 98 -10.42 38.70 -11.51
N THR A 99 -10.24 38.14 -10.30
CA THR A 99 -11.00 38.57 -9.10
C THR A 99 -10.79 37.58 -7.96
N GLU A 100 -10.21 38.06 -6.86
CA GLU A 100 -10.39 37.40 -5.57
C GLU A 100 -11.85 37.49 -5.13
N ASN A 101 -12.41 36.38 -4.66
CA ASN A 101 -13.50 36.37 -3.69
C ASN A 101 -13.42 35.08 -2.85
N PRO A 102 -13.30 35.15 -1.51
CA PRO A 102 -13.32 33.98 -0.65
C PRO A 102 -14.77 33.55 -0.38
N VAL A 103 -15.20 32.42 -0.95
CA VAL A 103 -16.49 31.82 -0.56
C VAL A 103 -16.26 30.80 0.55
N SER A 104 -16.44 31.30 1.77
CA SER A 104 -16.78 30.53 2.96
C SER A 104 -18.09 29.77 2.74
N THR A 105 -18.15 28.49 3.13
CA THR A 105 -19.40 27.78 3.50
C THR A 105 -19.08 26.45 4.19
N ASP A 106 -19.01 26.53 5.52
CA ASP A 106 -19.52 25.61 6.54
C ASP A 106 -19.68 24.11 6.19
N LYS A 107 -18.73 23.30 6.70
CA LYS A 107 -18.74 21.82 6.65
C LYS A 107 -19.13 21.17 7.99
N GLU A 108 -20.05 21.75 8.76
CA GLU A 108 -20.32 21.30 10.14
C GLU A 108 -21.78 20.86 10.42
N GLU A 109 -22.60 20.55 9.41
CA GLU A 109 -24.00 20.12 9.66
C GLU A 109 -24.37 18.69 9.24
N LEU A 110 -23.46 17.92 8.62
CA LEU A 110 -23.78 16.54 8.20
C LEU A 110 -23.60 15.47 9.30
N LEU A 111 -23.08 15.84 10.47
CA LEU A 111 -22.83 14.89 11.57
C LEU A 111 -24.00 14.71 12.55
N SER A 112 -25.07 15.51 12.45
CA SER A 112 -26.19 15.47 13.42
C SER A 112 -27.31 14.48 13.05
N MET A 113 -27.36 13.97 11.82
CA MET A 113 -28.49 13.14 11.34
C MET A 113 -28.42 11.64 11.68
N THR A 114 -27.28 11.10 12.15
CA THR A 114 -27.13 9.64 12.35
C THR A 114 -27.26 9.15 13.79
N ILE A 115 -27.40 10.03 14.80
CA ILE A 115 -27.38 9.60 16.21
C ILE A 115 -28.79 9.37 16.81
N THR A 116 -29.88 9.77 16.16
CA THR A 116 -31.20 9.81 16.83
C THR A 116 -32.14 8.61 16.60
N LYS A 117 -31.64 7.37 16.51
CA LYS A 117 -32.53 6.18 16.54
C LYS A 117 -31.95 4.98 17.30
N ARG A 118 -31.68 5.13 18.60
CA ARG A 118 -31.83 4.04 19.59
C ARG A 118 -32.30 4.59 20.93
N LYS A 119 -33.60 4.84 21.06
CA LYS A 119 -34.24 4.92 22.38
C LYS A 119 -35.61 4.27 22.32
N LYS A 120 -35.85 3.38 23.30
CA LYS A 120 -37.07 2.61 23.62
C LYS A 120 -37.33 1.33 22.83
N GLN A 121 -36.95 0.20 23.43
CA GLN A 121 -37.93 -0.80 23.89
C GLN A 121 -37.41 -1.47 25.17
N LYS A 122 -37.99 -1.10 26.32
CA LYS A 122 -38.22 -1.93 27.51
C LYS A 122 -39.24 -1.22 28.38
#